data_AF-S4R7E1-F1
#
_entry.id   AF-S4R7E1-F1
#
_cell.length_a   1.000
_cell.length_b   1.000
_cell.length_c   1.000
_cell.angle_alpha   90.00
_cell.angle_beta   90.00
_cell.angle_gamma   90.00
#
_symmetry.space_group_name_H-M   'P 1'
#
loop_
_entity.id
_entity.type
_entity.pdbx_description
1 polymer ?
#
loop_
_entity_poly.entity_id
_entity_poly.type
_entity_poly.pdbx_seq_one_letter_code
_entity_poly.pdbx_strand_id
1 'polypeptide(L)' 'AVCPQGCRNGGSCVTPGICSCPHGWEGGACHMAVCGKPCRNGGKCVAPGKCRCRSPHAGPQCADRLKV' A
#
# COMPACT_ATOMS: atom_id res chain seq x y z
N ALA A 1 5.26 -4.65 -23.28
CA ALA A 1 4.05 -3.83 -23.40
C ALA A 1 4.34 -2.39 -22.95
N VAL A 2 3.54 -1.41 -23.39
CA VAL A 2 3.74 0.02 -23.03
C VAL A 2 2.67 0.45 -22.03
N CYS A 3 3.08 1.07 -20.93
CA CYS A 3 2.19 1.62 -19.91
C CYS A 3 2.46 3.14 -19.81
N PRO A 4 1.60 4.01 -20.37
CA PRO A 4 1.86 5.45 -20.45
C PRO A 4 2.05 6.12 -19.09
N GLN A 5 1.36 5.62 -18.07
CA GLN A 5 1.44 6.13 -16.69
C GLN A 5 2.65 5.56 -15.91
N GLY A 6 3.30 4.53 -16.46
CA GLY A 6 4.30 3.71 -15.76
C GLY A 6 3.72 2.82 -14.65
N CYS A 7 4.35 1.68 -14.40
CA CYS A 7 4.03 0.83 -13.26
C CYS A 7 4.94 1.19 -12.07
N ARG A 8 4.37 1.43 -10.89
CA ARG A 8 5.11 1.78 -9.67
C ARG A 8 5.40 0.56 -8.81
N ASN A 9 6.25 0.76 -7.79
CA ASN A 9 6.50 -0.20 -6.70
C ASN A 9 6.93 -1.60 -7.17
N GLY A 10 7.69 -1.67 -8.27
CA GLY A 10 8.15 -2.94 -8.85
C GLY A 10 7.13 -3.64 -9.75
N GLY A 11 6.01 -3.00 -10.08
CA GLY A 11 5.07 -3.50 -11.08
C GLY A 11 5.69 -3.58 -12.47
N SER A 12 5.23 -4.55 -13.26
CA SER A 12 5.70 -4.78 -14.63
C SER A 12 4.57 -4.62 -15.63
N CYS A 13 4.82 -3.93 -16.74
CA CYS A 13 3.82 -3.72 -17.78
C CYS A 13 3.68 -5.00 -18.61
N VAL A 14 2.60 -5.74 -18.39
CA VAL A 14 2.36 -7.04 -19.05
C VAL A 14 1.54 -6.87 -20.33
N THR A 15 0.59 -5.93 -20.34
CA THR A 15 -0.30 -5.62 -21.47
C THR A 15 -0.40 -4.09 -21.61
N PRO A 16 -0.68 -3.52 -22.79
CA PRO A 16 -0.79 -2.07 -22.93
C PRO A 16 -1.78 -1.47 -21.93
N GLY A 17 -1.29 -0.57 -21.08
CA GLY A 17 -2.09 0.05 -20.01
C GLY A 17 -2.40 -0.84 -18.79
N ILE A 18 -1.93 -2.09 -18.75
CA ILE A 18 -2.15 -3.01 -17.62
C ILE A 18 -0.81 -3.36 -16.95
N CYS A 19 -0.70 -3.00 -15.68
CA CYS A 19 0.42 -3.35 -14.81
C CYS A 19 0.12 -4.64 -14.04
N SER A 20 1.06 -5.58 -14.08
CA SER A 20 1.12 -6.69 -13.13
C SER A 20 1.78 -6.21 -11.85
N CYS A 21 1.03 -6.19 -10.75
CA CYS A 21 1.48 -5.66 -9.48
C CYS A 21 2.08 -6.76 -8.59
N PRO A 22 3.17 -6.47 -7.86
CA PRO A 22 3.69 -7.38 -6.87
C PRO A 22 2.72 -7.52 -5.69
N HIS A 23 2.90 -8.59 -4.92
CA HIS A 23 2.01 -8.90 -3.80
C HIS A 23 1.90 -7.73 -2.81
N GLY A 24 0.66 -7.34 -2.48
CA GLY A 24 0.37 -6.21 -1.62
C GLY A 24 0.33 -4.84 -2.33
N TRP A 25 0.33 -4.80 -3.66
CA TRP A 25 0.08 -3.58 -4.43
C TRP A 25 -1.09 -3.75 -5.39
N GLU A 26 -1.87 -2.69 -5.56
CA GLU A 26 -3.07 -2.66 -6.39
C GLU A 26 -3.22 -1.30 -7.11
N GLY A 27 -4.29 -1.20 -7.91
CA GLY A 27 -4.58 -0.06 -8.79
C GLY A 27 -3.87 -0.14 -10.14
N GLY A 28 -4.32 0.67 -11.11
CA GLY A 28 -3.85 0.58 -12.51
C GLY A 28 -2.36 0.82 -12.73
N ALA A 29 -1.68 1.44 -11.77
CA ALA A 29 -0.24 1.69 -11.79
C ALA A 29 0.50 1.07 -10.59
N CYS A 30 -0.11 0.10 -9.88
CA CYS A 30 0.44 -0.50 -8.65
C CYS A 30 0.81 0.53 -7.57
N HIS A 31 0.04 1.62 -7.48
CA HIS A 31 0.32 2.74 -6.60
C HIS A 31 -0.44 2.66 -5.26
N MET A 32 -1.45 1.80 -5.17
CA MET A 32 -2.21 1.58 -3.95
C MET A 32 -1.58 0.42 -3.18
N ALA A 33 -1.23 0.65 -1.92
CA ALA A 33 -0.70 -0.40 -1.05
C ALA A 33 -1.84 -1.14 -0.37
N VAL A 34 -1.76 -2.47 -0.38
CA VAL A 34 -2.72 -3.38 0.27
C VAL A 34 -2.09 -3.94 1.53
N CYS A 35 -2.72 -3.69 2.67
CA CYS A 35 -2.31 -4.29 3.92
C CYS A 35 -3.17 -5.53 4.15
N GLY A 36 -2.55 -6.71 4.22
CA GLY A 36 -3.27 -7.97 4.45
C GLY A 36 -4.11 -7.97 5.73
N LYS A 37 -3.75 -7.12 6.71
CA LYS A 37 -4.61 -6.75 7.83
C LYS A 37 -4.86 -5.24 7.77
N PRO A 38 -6.12 -4.77 7.86
CA PRO A 38 -6.42 -3.36 7.75
C PRO A 38 -5.80 -2.55 8.88
N CYS A 39 -5.32 -1.34 8.57
CA CYS A 39 -4.83 -0.40 9.56
C CYS A 39 -6.01 0.12 10.40
N ARG A 40 -5.85 0.12 11.72
CA ARG A 40 -6.85 0.61 12.68
C ARG A 40 -6.66 2.10 12.97
N ASN A 41 -7.62 2.68 13.71
CA ASN A 41 -7.54 4.04 14.26
C ASN A 41 -7.20 5.12 13.21
N GLY A 42 -7.79 5.00 12.02
CA GLY A 42 -7.57 5.95 10.93
C GLY A 42 -6.17 5.94 10.31
N GLY A 43 -5.38 4.90 10.59
CA GLY A 43 -4.12 4.62 9.91
C GLY A 43 -4.32 4.32 8.42
N LYS A 44 -3.30 4.63 7.61
CA LYS A 44 -3.34 4.35 6.17
C LYS A 44 -2.29 3.31 5.80
N CYS A 45 -2.65 2.36 4.95
CA CYS A 45 -1.67 1.46 4.36
C CYS A 45 -0.79 2.25 3.41
N VAL A 46 0.52 2.26 3.65
CA VAL A 46 1.49 2.98 2.82
C VAL A 46 2.44 2.04 2.08
N ALA A 47 2.54 0.80 2.54
CA ALA A 47 3.24 -0.28 1.88
C ALA A 47 2.64 -1.62 2.36
N PRO A 48 2.88 -2.74 1.64
CA PRO A 48 2.40 -4.06 2.06
C PRO A 48 2.74 -4.36 3.51
N GLY A 49 1.71 -4.54 4.34
CA GLY A 49 1.86 -4.82 5.77
C GLY A 49 2.39 -3.66 6.63
N LYS A 50 2.54 -2.45 6.07
CA LYS A 50 3.01 -1.26 6.78
C LYS A 50 1.94 -0.18 6.81
N CYS A 51 1.47 0.08 8.03
CA CYS A 51 0.53 1.14 8.32
C CYS A 51 1.25 2.43 8.75
N ARG A 52 0.83 3.55 8.18
CA ARG A 52 1.15 4.87 8.70
C ARG A 52 0.09 5.26 9.72
N CYS A 53 0.49 5.27 10.98
CA CYS A 53 -0.38 5.59 12.11
C CYS A 53 -0.49 7.08 12.33
N ARG A 54 -1.61 7.51 12.92
CA ARG A 54 -1.77 8.85 13.47
C ARG A 54 -1.54 8.78 14.97
N SER A 55 -0.81 9.75 15.51
CA SER A 55 -0.69 9.91 16.96
C SER A 55 -2.07 10.07 17.60
N PRO A 56 -2.32 9.48 18.78
CA PRO A 56 -1.36 8.76 19.64
C PRO A 56 -1.29 7.25 19.34
N HIS A 57 -1.55 6.76 18.13
CA HIS A 57 -1.52 5.33 17.83
C HIS A 57 -0.21 4.87 17.20
N ALA A 58 0.21 3.64 17.51
CA ALA A 58 1.42 2.99 17.02
C ALA A 58 1.22 1.47 16.82
N GLY A 59 2.31 0.79 16.48
CA GLY A 59 2.32 -0.63 16.15
C GLY A 59 2.04 -0.90 14.66
N PRO A 60 2.20 -2.15 14.22
CA PRO A 60 2.12 -2.53 12.80
C PRO A 60 0.73 -2.27 12.18
N GLN A 61 -0.33 -2.24 13.00
CA GLN A 61 -1.71 -1.96 12.58
C GLN A 61 -2.27 -0.68 13.17
N CYS A 62 -1.46 0.15 13.84
CA CYS A 62 -1.95 1.32 14.55
C CYS A 62 -2.99 0.98 15.63
N ALA A 63 -2.94 -0.23 16.18
CA ALA A 63 -3.89 -0.71 17.18
C ALA A 63 -3.52 -0.21 18.58
N ASP A 64 -2.22 -0.06 18.85
CA ASP A 64 -1.70 0.34 20.14
C ASP A 64 -1.83 1.84 20.32
N ARG A 65 -2.23 2.29 21.50
CA ARG A 65 -2.20 3.71 21.87
C ARG A 65 -0.91 3.96 22.64
N LEU A 66 -0.04 4.81 22.10
CA LEU A 66 1.12 5.36 22.80
C LEU A 66 0.62 6.06 24.07
N LYS A 67 1.11 5.59 25.21
CA LYS A 67 1.01 6.31 26.48
C LYS A 67 2.09 7.39 26.44
N VAL A 68 1.68 8.60 26.07
CA VAL A 68 2.50 9.82 26.19
C VAL A 68 2.44 10.28 27.65
#